data_AF-A0A1S3N736-F1
#
_entry.id   AF-A0A1S3N736-F1
#
_cell.length_a   1.000
_cell.length_b   1.000
_cell.length_c   1.000
_cell.angle_alpha   90.00
_cell.angle_beta   90.00
_cell.angle_gamma   90.00
#
_symmetry.space_group_name_H-M   'P 1'
#
loop_
_entity.id
_entity.type
_entity.pdbx_description
1 polymer ?
#
loop_
_entity_poly.entity_id
_entity_poly.type
_entity_poly.pdbx_seq_one_letter_code
_entity_poly.pdbx_strand_id
1 'polypeptide(L)'
;MRRFQVVVSTTVNVDGHVLAVSDNMFVHNNSKHGRRARRLDPSEAATPCIKAISPSEGWTTGGATVIIIGDNFFDGLQVVFGTMLVWSEVRSL
;
A
#
# COMPACT_ATOMS: atom_id res chain seq x y z
N MET A 1 -14.42 21.70 5.73
CA MET A 1 -14.48 21.27 4.31
C MET A 1 -15.49 22.15 3.59
N ARG A 2 -15.09 22.87 2.55
CA ARG A 2 -16.01 23.67 1.73
C ARG A 2 -16.84 22.74 0.84
N ARG A 3 -18.15 22.99 0.77
CA ARG A 3 -19.09 22.33 -0.13
C ARG A 3 -19.81 23.38 -0.94
N PHE A 4 -20.41 22.96 -2.05
CA PHE A 4 -21.13 23.81 -2.98
C PHE A 4 -22.57 23.32 -3.11
N GLN A 5 -23.47 24.22 -3.47
CA GLN A 5 -24.82 23.89 -3.91
C GLN A 5 -25.05 24.59 -5.24
N VAL A 6 -25.85 23.98 -6.11
CA VAL A 6 -26.29 24.60 -7.35
C VAL A 6 -27.61 25.31 -7.07
N VAL A 7 -27.67 26.59 -7.43
CA VAL A 7 -28.86 27.43 -7.28
C VAL A 7 -29.47 27.67 -8.66
N VAL A 8 -30.79 27.51 -8.78
CA VAL A 8 -31.54 27.85 -9.99
C VAL A 8 -32.38 29.09 -9.70
N SER A 9 -32.21 30.14 -10.50
CA SER A 9 -32.92 31.41 -10.38
C SER A 9 -33.20 31.99 -11.77
N THR A 10 -34.21 32.86 -11.87
CA THR A 10 -34.48 33.67 -13.06
C THR A 10 -33.66 34.96 -13.10
N THR A 11 -32.92 35.27 -12.02
CA THR A 11 -32.05 36.45 -11.91
C THR A 11 -30.65 36.05 -11.43
N VAL A 12 -29.67 36.94 -11.65
CA VAL A 12 -28.27 36.70 -11.25
C VAL A 12 -28.08 36.86 -9.73
N ASN A 13 -28.95 37.60 -9.05
CA ASN A 13 -28.90 37.74 -7.60
C ASN A 13 -29.50 36.49 -6.92
N VAL A 14 -28.72 35.85 -6.06
CA VAL A 14 -29.07 34.59 -5.39
C VAL A 14 -29.20 34.72 -3.87
N ASP A 15 -29.07 35.94 -3.33
CA ASP A 15 -29.23 36.21 -1.89
C ASP A 15 -30.71 36.31 -1.47
N GLY A 16 -31.64 36.26 -2.43
CA GLY A 16 -33.08 36.38 -2.23
C GLY A 16 -33.88 35.15 -2.65
N HIS A 17 -35.06 35.36 -3.23
CA HIS A 17 -35.91 34.25 -3.72
C HIS A 17 -35.22 33.50 -4.86
N VAL A 18 -35.16 32.18 -4.76
CA VAL A 18 -34.61 31.25 -5.76
C VAL A 18 -35.62 30.14 -6.04
N LEU A 19 -35.56 29.53 -7.22
CA LEU A 19 -36.51 28.50 -7.62
C LEU A 19 -36.22 27.15 -6.98
N ALA A 20 -34.94 26.80 -6.86
CA ALA A 20 -34.48 25.57 -6.25
C ALA A 20 -33.02 25.68 -5.81
N VAL A 21 -32.65 24.87 -4.83
CA VAL A 21 -31.27 24.69 -4.36
C VAL A 21 -31.01 23.20 -4.25
N SER A 22 -29.88 22.73 -4.80
CA SER A 22 -29.50 21.33 -4.73
C SER A 22 -29.05 20.90 -3.33
N ASP A 23 -28.90 19.60 -3.13
CA ASP A 23 -28.09 19.08 -2.02
C ASP A 23 -26.64 19.53 -2.12
N ASN A 24 -25.90 19.34 -1.02
CA ASN A 24 -24.49 19.65 -0.92
C ASN A 24 -23.64 18.78 -1.85
N MET A 25 -22.82 19.43 -2.67
CA MET A 25 -21.83 18.83 -3.54
C MET A 25 -20.42 19.06 -2.99
N PHE A 26 -19.61 18.00 -2.98
CA PHE A 26 -18.20 18.07 -2.66
C PHE A 26 -17.39 17.91 -3.94
N VAL A 27 -16.78 19.00 -4.41
CA VAL A 27 -15.99 18.99 -5.65
C VAL A 27 -14.53 18.72 -5.31
N HIS A 28 -13.96 17.67 -5.89
CA HIS A 28 -12.56 17.30 -5.72
C HIS A 28 -12.02 16.66 -7.01
N ASN A 29 -10.72 16.82 -7.27
CA ASN A 29 -10.03 16.10 -8.34
C ASN A 29 -9.16 14.99 -7.72
N ASN A 30 -9.81 13.96 -7.16
CA ASN A 30 -9.13 12.87 -6.48
C ASN A 30 -9.80 11.54 -6.82
N SER A 31 -9.12 10.70 -7.61
CA SER A 31 -9.58 9.37 -8.01
C SER A 31 -9.75 8.40 -6.85
N LYS A 32 -9.18 8.70 -5.68
CA LYS A 32 -9.28 7.89 -4.46
C LYS A 32 -10.36 8.37 -3.50
N HIS A 33 -11.16 9.38 -3.84
CA HIS A 33 -12.23 9.83 -2.95
C HIS A 33 -13.22 8.69 -2.64
N GLY A 34 -13.61 8.57 -1.37
CA GLY A 34 -14.47 7.48 -0.89
C GLY A 34 -13.77 6.12 -0.77
N ARG A 35 -12.57 5.93 -1.34
CA ARG A 35 -11.81 4.69 -1.20
C ARG A 35 -11.11 4.64 0.16
N ARG A 36 -11.23 3.51 0.85
CA ARG A 36 -10.40 3.23 2.03
C ARG A 36 -8.93 3.10 1.63
N ALA A 37 -8.03 3.56 2.50
CA ALA A 37 -6.61 3.32 2.32
C ALA A 37 -6.36 1.81 2.17
N ARG A 38 -5.61 1.41 1.14
CA ARG A 38 -5.16 0.03 0.97
C ARG A 38 -3.97 -0.19 1.90
N ARG A 39 -3.94 -1.31 2.63
CA ARG A 39 -2.73 -1.76 3.33
C ARG A 39 -1.65 -2.02 2.28
N LEU A 40 -0.47 -1.44 2.49
CA LEU A 40 0.66 -1.55 1.58
C LEU A 40 1.60 -2.69 2.01
N ASP A 41 1.08 -3.73 2.66
CA ASP A 41 1.87 -4.89 3.05
C ASP A 41 1.96 -5.84 1.84
N PRO A 42 3.15 -6.04 1.24
CA PRO A 42 3.32 -6.92 0.10
C PRO A 42 2.97 -8.38 0.43
N SER A 43 3.13 -8.79 1.70
CA SER A 43 2.80 -10.13 2.18
C SER A 43 1.31 -10.46 2.06
N GLU A 44 0.42 -9.45 2.15
CA GLU A 44 -1.02 -9.63 1.95
C GLU A 44 -1.37 -9.92 0.48
N ALA A 45 -0.52 -9.50 -0.48
CA ALA A 45 -0.74 -9.74 -1.90
C ALA A 45 -0.26 -11.14 -2.33
N ALA A 46 0.88 -11.58 -1.81
CA ALA A 46 1.42 -12.90 -2.06
C ALA A 46 2.32 -13.34 -0.89
N THR A 47 2.08 -14.54 -0.36
CA THR A 47 2.85 -15.08 0.75
C THR A 47 4.26 -15.50 0.26
N PRO A 48 5.34 -15.01 0.90
CA PRO A 48 6.70 -15.50 0.63
C PRO A 48 6.85 -16.99 0.93
N CYS A 49 7.58 -17.71 0.08
CA CYS A 49 7.85 -19.14 0.29
C CYS A 49 9.31 -19.50 0.01
N ILE A 50 9.87 -20.39 0.82
CA ILE A 50 11.22 -20.93 0.62
C ILE A 50 11.10 -22.24 -0.14
N LYS A 51 11.84 -22.37 -1.25
CA LYS A 51 11.93 -23.60 -2.05
C LYS A 51 13.25 -24.33 -1.84
N ALA A 52 14.35 -23.60 -1.69
CA ALA A 52 15.67 -24.16 -1.43
C ALA A 52 16.57 -23.17 -0.68
N ILE A 53 17.60 -23.72 -0.03
CA ILE A 53 18.65 -22.98 0.67
C ILE A 53 19.98 -23.59 0.24
N SER A 54 20.91 -22.78 -0.25
CA SER A 54 22.21 -23.24 -0.76
C SER A 54 23.34 -22.27 -0.38
N PRO A 55 24.44 -22.74 0.26
CA PRO A 55 24.61 -24.10 0.81
C PRO A 55 23.66 -24.38 1.98
N SER A 56 23.36 -25.66 2.24
CA SER A 56 22.47 -26.11 3.34
C SER A 56 23.22 -26.46 4.62
N GLU A 57 24.54 -26.24 4.66
CA GLU A 57 25.41 -26.50 5.81
C GLU A 57 26.54 -25.47 5.87
N GLY A 58 27.13 -25.32 7.06
CA GLY A 58 28.22 -24.39 7.32
C GLY A 58 28.74 -24.49 8.75
N TRP A 59 29.89 -23.86 9.01
CA TRP A 59 30.49 -23.83 10.34
C TRP A 59 29.69 -22.96 11.32
N THR A 60 29.69 -23.34 12.59
CA THR A 60 29.00 -22.62 13.67
C THR A 60 29.56 -21.22 13.93
N THR A 61 30.72 -20.88 13.36
CA THR A 61 31.31 -19.55 13.39
C THR A 61 30.49 -18.51 12.62
N GLY A 62 29.63 -18.94 11.69
CA GLY A 62 28.86 -18.05 10.81
C GLY A 62 29.72 -17.36 9.76
N GLY A 63 29.14 -16.37 9.07
CA GLY A 63 29.82 -15.55 8.04
C GLY A 63 29.80 -16.13 6.62
N ALA A 64 29.38 -17.38 6.45
CA ALA A 64 29.16 -17.96 5.12
C ALA A 64 27.94 -17.32 4.44
N THR A 65 28.08 -16.93 3.17
CA THR A 65 26.96 -16.45 2.35
C THR A 65 26.03 -17.62 2.02
N VAL A 66 24.75 -17.46 2.32
CA VAL A 66 23.68 -18.43 2.01
C VAL A 66 22.69 -17.78 1.05
N ILE A 67 22.31 -18.52 0.01
CA ILE A 67 21.29 -18.11 -0.96
C ILE A 67 19.99 -18.84 -0.62
N ILE A 68 18.93 -18.08 -0.39
CA ILE A 68 17.57 -18.60 -0.21
C ILE A 68 16.84 -18.42 -1.53
N ILE A 69 16.37 -19.51 -2.10
CA ILE A 69 15.62 -19.55 -3.36
C ILE A 69 14.15 -19.76 -3.02
N GLY A 70 13.28 -18.94 -3.59
CA GLY A 70 11.87 -18.92 -3.24
C GLY A 70 11.05 -18.02 -4.16
N ASP A 71 9.80 -17.82 -3.79
CA ASP A 71 8.89 -16.89 -4.48
C ASP A 71 8.48 -15.73 -3.56
N ASN A 72 8.07 -14.62 -4.17
CA ASN A 72 7.46 -13.46 -3.52
C ASN A 72 8.35 -12.79 -2.45
N PHE A 73 9.67 -12.84 -2.60
CA PHE A 73 10.56 -12.02 -1.78
C PHE A 73 10.47 -10.55 -2.17
N PHE A 74 10.56 -9.66 -1.17
CA PHE A 74 10.45 -8.23 -1.34
C PHE A 74 11.38 -7.50 -0.37
N ASP A 75 11.74 -6.27 -0.68
CA ASP A 75 12.63 -5.46 0.15
C ASP A 75 12.05 -5.27 1.56
N GLY A 76 12.88 -5.55 2.57
CA GLY A 76 12.48 -5.51 3.98
C GLY A 76 11.95 -6.84 4.53
N LEU A 77 11.81 -7.89 3.71
CA LEU A 77 11.52 -9.24 4.21
C LEU A 77 12.66 -9.72 5.12
N GLN A 78 12.30 -10.19 6.31
CA GLN A 78 13.27 -10.68 7.31
C GLN A 78 13.59 -12.16 7.09
N VAL A 79 14.86 -12.51 7.29
CA VAL A 79 15.32 -13.91 7.35
C VAL A 79 15.72 -14.21 8.79
N VAL A 80 15.29 -15.38 9.30
CA VAL A 80 15.56 -15.84 10.66
C VAL A 80 16.18 -17.23 10.61
N PHE A 81 17.37 -17.39 11.20
CA PHE A 81 17.99 -18.70 11.43
C PHE A 81 17.75 -19.12 12.88
N GLY A 82 16.90 -20.13 13.09
CA GLY A 82 16.41 -20.49 14.42
C GLY A 82 15.56 -19.37 15.02
N THR A 83 16.14 -18.58 15.92
CA THR A 83 15.52 -17.39 16.53
C THR A 83 16.27 -16.10 16.24
N MET A 84 17.36 -16.16 15.45
CA MET A 84 18.24 -15.02 15.21
C MET A 84 17.90 -14.36 13.88
N LEU A 85 17.51 -13.08 13.94
CA LEU A 85 17.39 -12.23 12.75
C LEU A 85 18.77 -12.04 12.12
N VAL A 86 18.86 -12.23 10.81
CA VAL A 86 20.09 -12.05 10.04
C VAL A 86 19.93 -10.94 9.01
N TRP A 87 21.06 -10.40 8.56
CA TRP A 87 21.06 -9.50 7.42
C TRP A 87 20.70 -10.28 6.14
N SER A 88 19.85 -9.69 5.30
CA SER A 88 19.44 -10.24 4.00
C SER A 88 19.34 -9.16 2.95
N GLU A 89 19.66 -9.52 1.71
CA GLU A 89 19.52 -8.68 0.51
C GLU A 89 18.70 -9.46 -0.52
N VAL A 90 17.65 -8.84 -1.07
CA VAL A 90 16.85 -9.45 -2.13
C VAL A 90 17.56 -9.26 -3.47
N ARG A 91 17.65 -10.33 -4.25
CA ARG A 91 18.21 -10.30 -5.61
C ARG A 91 17.22 -10.94 -6.57
N SER A 92 16.94 -10.25 -7.66
CA SER A 92 16.34 -10.83 -8.86
C SER A 92 17.46 -11.40 -9.73
N LEU A 93 17.32 -12.67 -10.12
CA LEU A 93 18.14 -13.30 -11.17
C LEU A 93 17.62 -12.93 -12.56
#